data_AF-A0A928SVP1-F1
#
_entry.id   AF-A0A928SVP1-F1
#
_cell.length_a   1.000
_cell.length_b   1.000
_cell.length_c   1.000
_cell.angle_alpha   90.00
_cell.angle_beta   90.00
_cell.angle_gamma   90.00
#
_symmetry.space_group_name_H-M   'P 1'
#
loop_
_entity.id
_entity.type
_entity.pdbx_description
1 polymer ?
#
loop_
_entity_poly.entity_id
_entity_poly.type
_entity_poly.pdbx_seq_one_letter_code
_entity_poly.pdbx_strand_id
1 'polypeptide(L)'
;MTRNATEAEDLVQDTLVKAMRAREQFEAGTNMRAWLLRILTNTFINRYRRGGLEKAVLEGPDADPLADGWVSASTMASMRDPESAALRPVLEAEIRTALDELPEEFRLAVVLADVEELSYREIADIMGCPIGTVMSRLHRGRRLLKSRLYEHALDMGIVSPESAVGQREEPVSLAAYRAKKGAAR
;
A
#
# COMPACT_ATOMS: atom_id res chain seq x y z
N MET A 1 7.32 -1.11 -3.92
CA MET A 1 6.85 -2.32 -4.63
C MET A 1 7.97 -3.35 -4.83
N THR A 2 9.18 -2.96 -5.25
CA THR A 2 10.26 -3.87 -5.66
C THR A 2 11.18 -4.42 -4.58
N ARG A 3 11.15 -3.95 -3.31
CA ARG A 3 12.01 -4.44 -2.20
C ARG A 3 13.54 -4.42 -2.46
N ASN A 4 13.98 -4.00 -3.64
CA ASN A 4 15.36 -3.84 -4.09
C ASN A 4 15.47 -2.47 -4.77
N ALA A 5 16.47 -1.68 -4.38
CA ALA A 5 16.69 -0.32 -4.86
C ALA A 5 17.00 -0.27 -6.37
N THR A 6 17.88 -1.13 -6.85
CA THR A 6 18.22 -1.22 -8.28
C THR A 6 17.01 -1.60 -9.12
N GLU A 7 16.20 -2.58 -8.67
CA GLU A 7 14.96 -2.91 -9.36
C GLU A 7 13.93 -1.77 -9.32
N ALA A 8 13.96 -0.93 -8.27
CA ALA A 8 13.10 0.24 -8.17
C ALA A 8 13.49 1.30 -9.19
N GLU A 9 14.77 1.60 -9.34
CA GLU A 9 15.31 2.55 -10.31
C GLU A 9 14.96 2.12 -11.75
N ASP A 10 15.22 0.86 -12.08
CA ASP A 10 14.85 0.27 -13.37
C ASP A 10 13.34 0.40 -13.65
N LEU A 11 12.51 0.08 -12.65
CA LEU A 11 11.06 0.15 -12.77
C LEU A 11 10.60 1.59 -13.04
N VAL A 12 11.19 2.57 -12.36
CA VAL A 12 10.89 3.99 -12.57
C VAL A 12 11.31 4.40 -13.99
N GLN A 13 12.50 4.02 -14.44
CA GLN A 13 12.97 4.33 -15.79
C GLN A 13 12.05 3.74 -16.86
N ASP A 14 11.70 2.45 -16.75
CA ASP A 14 10.77 1.77 -17.66
C ASP A 14 9.40 2.46 -17.69
N THR A 15 8.92 2.88 -16.51
CA THR A 15 7.66 3.60 -16.36
C THR A 15 7.68 4.92 -17.11
N LEU A 16 8.75 5.72 -16.94
CA LEU A 16 8.89 7.01 -17.60
C LEU A 16 8.99 6.87 -19.11
N VAL A 17 9.75 5.90 -19.62
CA VAL A 17 9.84 5.61 -21.05
C VAL A 17 8.46 5.25 -21.63
N LYS A 18 7.69 4.41 -20.94
CA LYS A 18 6.33 4.04 -21.35
C LYS A 18 5.38 5.22 -21.28
N ALA A 19 5.45 6.03 -20.23
CA ALA A 19 4.63 7.23 -20.06
C ALA A 19 4.90 8.23 -21.19
N MET A 20 6.16 8.47 -21.54
CA MET A 20 6.51 9.34 -22.67
C MET A 20 5.97 8.85 -24.01
N ARG A 21 5.96 7.53 -24.24
CA ARG A 21 5.37 6.91 -25.44
C ARG A 21 3.85 6.99 -25.45
N ALA A 22 3.22 6.89 -24.27
CA ALA A 22 1.77 6.94 -24.10
C ALA A 22 1.24 8.34 -23.79
N ARG A 23 2.07 9.40 -23.88
CA ARG A 23 1.70 10.77 -23.45
C ARG A 23 0.42 11.30 -24.09
N GLU A 24 0.12 10.88 -25.32
CA GLU A 24 -1.08 11.30 -26.06
C GLU A 24 -2.36 10.66 -25.51
N GLN A 25 -2.24 9.59 -24.73
CA GLN A 25 -3.35 8.94 -24.02
C GLN A 25 -3.66 9.60 -22.67
N PHE A 26 -2.86 10.59 -22.26
CA PHE A 26 -3.14 11.36 -21.05
C PHE A 26 -4.14 12.47 -21.38
N GLU A 27 -5.23 12.52 -20.64
CA GLU A 27 -6.24 13.58 -20.76
C GLU A 27 -5.93 14.70 -19.77
N ALA A 28 -5.64 15.90 -20.29
CA ALA A 28 -5.34 17.07 -19.46
C ALA A 28 -6.53 17.42 -18.56
N GLY A 29 -6.24 17.72 -17.28
CA GLY A 29 -7.27 17.95 -16.25
C GLY A 29 -7.63 16.70 -15.45
N THR A 30 -7.15 15.51 -15.83
CA THR A 30 -7.24 14.29 -15.01
C THR A 30 -6.04 14.13 -14.08
N ASN A 31 -6.11 13.17 -13.15
CA ASN A 31 -5.06 12.94 -12.16
C ASN A 31 -3.80 12.30 -12.79
N MET A 32 -2.79 13.13 -13.04
CA MET A 32 -1.51 12.69 -13.60
C MET A 32 -0.78 11.68 -12.70
N ARG A 33 -0.86 11.84 -11.37
CA ARG A 33 -0.25 10.89 -10.41
C ARG A 33 -0.88 9.51 -10.55
N ALA A 34 -2.21 9.44 -10.57
CA ALA A 34 -2.93 8.19 -10.77
C ALA A 34 -2.62 7.55 -12.13
N TRP A 35 -2.52 8.34 -13.20
CA TRP A 35 -2.16 7.86 -14.53
C TRP A 35 -0.74 7.26 -14.58
N LEU A 36 0.25 7.92 -13.98
CA LEU A 36 1.62 7.41 -13.87
C LEU A 36 1.68 6.15 -13.01
N LEU A 37 1.00 6.13 -11.86
CA LEU A 37 0.94 4.97 -10.96
C LEU A 37 0.26 3.77 -11.64
N ARG A 38 -0.70 3.99 -12.54
CA ARG A 38 -1.28 2.93 -13.38
C ARG A 38 -0.23 2.31 -14.30
N ILE A 39 0.58 3.13 -14.98
CA ILE A 39 1.65 2.65 -15.86
C ILE A 39 2.72 1.90 -15.06
N LEU A 40 3.09 2.44 -13.90
CA LEU A 40 4.07 1.84 -12.99
C LEU A 40 3.59 0.49 -12.47
N THR A 41 2.37 0.43 -11.94
CA THR A 41 1.78 -0.80 -11.38
C THR A 41 1.65 -1.87 -12.44
N ASN A 42 1.16 -1.53 -13.63
CA ASN A 42 1.08 -2.48 -14.74
C ASN A 42 2.47 -2.94 -15.19
N THR A 43 3.48 -2.07 -15.19
CA THR A 43 4.86 -2.45 -15.52
C THR A 43 5.43 -3.40 -14.48
N PHE A 44 5.22 -3.10 -13.20
CA PHE A 44 5.64 -3.93 -12.07
C PHE A 44 4.99 -5.32 -12.13
N ILE A 45 3.65 -5.40 -12.23
CA ILE A 45 2.93 -6.69 -12.32
C ILE A 45 3.39 -7.50 -13.53
N ASN A 46 3.58 -6.86 -14.69
CA ASN A 46 4.05 -7.54 -15.89
C ASN A 46 5.49 -8.06 -15.76
N ARG A 47 6.37 -7.33 -15.07
CA ARG A 47 7.76 -7.76 -14.80
C ARG A 47 7.78 -8.88 -13.76
N TYR A 48 6.98 -8.78 -12.71
CA TYR A 48 6.90 -9.78 -11.63
C TYR A 48 6.27 -11.10 -12.10
N ARG A 49 5.21 -11.04 -12.91
CA ARG A 49 4.59 -12.24 -13.53
C ARG A 49 5.54 -12.95 -14.50
N ARG A 50 6.43 -12.21 -15.17
CA ARG A 50 7.45 -12.75 -16.08
C ARG A 50 8.66 -13.30 -15.32
N GLY A 51 9.09 -12.59 -14.28
CA GLY A 51 10.12 -13.04 -13.35
C GLY A 51 9.71 -14.29 -12.57
N GLY A 52 8.42 -14.53 -12.30
CA GLY A 52 7.94 -15.81 -11.76
C GLY A 52 8.08 -16.99 -12.73
N LEU A 53 8.13 -16.73 -14.04
CA LEU A 53 8.39 -17.75 -15.07
C LEU A 53 9.90 -18.03 -15.23
N GLU A 54 10.74 -17.00 -15.11
CA GLU A 54 12.21 -17.11 -15.19
C GLU A 54 12.88 -17.54 -13.87
N LYS A 55 12.32 -17.21 -12.71
CA LYS A 55 12.82 -17.62 -11.37
C LYS A 55 12.68 -19.12 -11.09
N ALA A 56 11.97 -19.87 -11.93
CA ALA A 56 12.02 -21.34 -11.87
C ALA A 56 13.39 -21.91 -12.32
N VAL A 57 14.31 -21.08 -12.84
CA VAL A 57 15.56 -21.55 -13.46
C VAL A 57 16.84 -21.11 -12.71
N LEU A 58 16.85 -20.11 -11.83
CA LEU A 58 18.10 -19.57 -11.26
C LEU A 58 17.95 -19.14 -9.79
N GLU A 59 18.57 -19.93 -8.89
CA GLU A 59 18.74 -19.68 -7.45
C GLU A 59 19.75 -18.55 -7.13
N GLY A 60 19.70 -18.05 -5.87
CA GLY A 60 20.81 -17.36 -5.19
C GLY A 60 20.38 -16.32 -4.15
N PRO A 61 20.65 -16.50 -2.84
CA PRO A 61 20.36 -15.51 -1.80
C PRO A 61 21.56 -14.57 -1.62
N ASP A 62 21.30 -13.27 -1.56
CA ASP A 62 22.02 -12.26 -0.75
C ASP A 62 21.63 -10.86 -1.24
N ALA A 63 20.86 -10.12 -0.43
CA ALA A 63 20.64 -8.70 -0.63
C ALA A 63 20.55 -7.99 0.72
N ASP A 64 21.63 -7.27 1.03
CA ASP A 64 21.80 -6.36 2.15
C ASP A 64 20.93 -5.09 1.94
N PRO A 65 20.23 -4.54 2.95
CA PRO A 65 19.28 -3.46 2.73
C PRO A 65 19.96 -2.09 2.88
N LEU A 66 20.46 -1.53 1.77
CA LEU A 66 20.79 -0.10 1.73
C LEU A 66 19.51 0.71 1.48
N ALA A 67 18.99 1.30 2.55
CA ALA A 67 17.85 2.20 2.53
C ALA A 67 18.29 3.61 2.10
N ASP A 68 17.79 4.07 0.96
CA ASP A 68 17.78 5.50 0.65
C ASP A 68 16.33 6.02 0.69
N GLY A 69 16.15 7.03 1.56
CA GLY A 69 14.88 7.54 2.03
C GLY A 69 14.13 8.37 1.01
N TRP A 70 12.86 8.04 0.78
CA TRP A 70 11.90 8.99 0.25
C TRP A 70 11.47 9.92 1.38
N VAL A 71 12.08 11.10 1.41
CA VAL A 71 11.78 12.13 2.40
C VAL A 71 10.46 12.81 2.02
N SER A 72 9.35 12.39 2.64
CA SER A 72 8.07 13.11 2.57
C SER A 72 8.17 14.47 3.27
N ALA A 73 7.33 15.42 2.85
CA ALA A 73 7.21 16.78 3.41
C ALA A 73 6.98 16.79 4.94
N SER A 74 6.52 15.69 5.52
CA SER A 74 6.46 15.44 6.96
C SER A 74 7.83 15.52 7.66
N THR A 75 8.94 15.32 6.93
CA THR A 75 10.30 15.39 7.48
C THR A 75 10.77 16.81 7.77
N MET A 76 10.25 17.81 7.04
CA MET A 76 10.59 19.22 7.28
C MET A 76 9.92 19.79 8.55
N ALA A 77 8.85 19.16 9.04
CA ALA A 77 8.18 19.54 10.29
C ALA A 77 8.91 19.03 11.55
N SER A 78 9.83 18.07 11.41
CA SER A 78 10.42 17.30 12.52
C SER A 78 11.65 17.93 13.19
N MET A 79 12.09 19.12 12.79
CA MET A 79 13.23 19.82 13.43
C MET A 79 12.95 20.35 14.85
N ARG A 80 11.81 20.02 15.46
CA ARG A 80 11.37 20.56 16.76
C ARG A 80 11.62 19.63 17.94
N ASP A 81 11.94 18.36 17.73
CA ASP A 81 12.18 17.42 18.83
C ASP A 81 13.23 16.34 18.45
N PRO A 82 14.42 16.35 19.08
CA PRO A 82 15.49 15.40 18.79
C PRO A 82 15.21 13.96 19.27
N GLU A 83 14.31 13.77 20.25
CA GLU A 83 13.96 12.43 20.74
C GLU A 83 13.10 11.67 19.71
N SER A 84 12.07 12.32 19.18
CA SER A 84 11.27 11.78 18.06
C SER A 84 12.06 11.61 16.76
N ALA A 85 13.11 12.40 16.54
CA ALA A 85 14.02 12.21 15.40
C ALA A 85 14.85 10.91 15.50
N ALA A 86 15.22 10.48 16.70
CA ALA A 86 16.00 9.26 16.94
C ALA A 86 15.14 7.98 16.87
N LEU A 87 13.86 8.05 17.25
CA LEU A 87 12.92 6.92 17.20
C LEU A 87 12.33 6.68 15.80
N ARG A 88 12.36 7.68 14.91
CA ARG A 88 11.81 7.60 13.54
C ARG A 88 12.40 6.48 12.66
N PRO A 89 13.73 6.25 12.60
CA PRO A 89 14.30 5.21 11.76
C PRO A 89 13.83 3.80 12.16
N VAL A 90 13.68 3.56 13.46
CA VAL A 90 13.17 2.29 14.01
C VAL A 90 11.69 2.12 13.64
N LEU A 91 10.88 3.16 13.83
CA LEU A 91 9.46 3.20 13.44
C LEU A 91 9.28 2.96 11.94
N GLU A 92 10.11 3.58 11.10
CA GLU A 92 10.05 3.40 9.65
C GLU A 92 10.40 1.96 9.26
N ALA A 93 11.37 1.33 9.94
CA ALA A 93 11.77 -0.05 9.69
C ALA A 93 10.65 -1.04 10.04
N GLU A 94 9.96 -0.87 11.17
CA GLU A 94 8.86 -1.75 11.58
C GLU A 94 7.63 -1.62 10.67
N ILE A 95 7.23 -0.39 10.33
CA ILE A 95 6.12 -0.17 9.38
C ILE A 95 6.46 -0.76 8.01
N ARG A 96 7.70 -0.57 7.53
CA ARG A 96 8.16 -1.13 6.25
C ARG A 96 8.13 -2.66 6.28
N THR A 97 8.61 -3.27 7.35
CA THR A 97 8.58 -4.73 7.55
C THR A 97 7.14 -5.26 7.55
N ALA A 98 6.25 -4.64 8.30
CA ALA A 98 4.85 -5.03 8.36
C ALA A 98 4.17 -4.92 6.98
N LEU A 99 4.45 -3.87 6.21
CA LEU A 99 3.99 -3.72 4.84
C LEU A 99 4.56 -4.80 3.91
N ASP A 100 5.83 -5.17 4.05
CA ASP A 100 6.46 -6.22 3.24
C ASP A 100 5.99 -7.64 3.59
N GLU A 101 5.42 -7.87 4.77
CA GLU A 101 4.80 -9.16 5.07
C GLU A 101 3.38 -9.30 4.48
N LEU A 102 2.77 -8.21 3.99
CA LEU A 102 1.46 -8.30 3.36
C LEU A 102 1.56 -8.97 1.98
N PRO A 103 0.59 -9.83 1.63
CA PRO A 103 0.37 -10.23 0.25
C PRO A 103 0.31 -9.02 -0.67
N GLU A 104 0.96 -9.11 -1.82
CA GLU A 104 1.22 -7.98 -2.72
C GLU A 104 -0.05 -7.21 -3.08
N GLU A 105 -1.15 -7.93 -3.35
CA GLU A 105 -2.43 -7.33 -3.72
C GLU A 105 -3.07 -6.52 -2.58
N PHE A 106 -2.81 -6.85 -1.32
CA PHE A 106 -3.28 -6.08 -0.17
C PHE A 106 -2.35 -4.92 0.11
N ARG A 107 -1.03 -5.15 0.06
CA ARG A 107 -0.01 -4.11 0.20
C ARG A 107 -0.21 -3.00 -0.81
N LEU A 108 -0.41 -3.35 -2.08
CA LEU A 108 -0.63 -2.39 -3.16
C LEU A 108 -1.89 -1.55 -2.92
N ALA A 109 -3.01 -2.18 -2.54
CA ALA A 109 -4.24 -1.46 -2.24
C ALA A 109 -4.04 -0.49 -1.06
N VAL A 110 -3.40 -0.93 0.02
CA VAL A 110 -3.12 -0.10 1.19
C VAL A 110 -2.21 1.08 0.83
N VAL A 111 -1.11 0.87 0.12
CA VAL A 111 -0.20 1.97 -0.26
C VAL A 111 -0.94 2.99 -1.13
N LEU A 112 -1.70 2.55 -2.12
CA LEU A 112 -2.41 3.47 -3.01
C LEU A 112 -3.52 4.28 -2.29
N ALA A 113 -4.15 3.73 -1.25
CA ALA A 113 -5.19 4.41 -0.49
C ALA A 113 -4.66 5.24 0.68
N ASP A 114 -3.81 4.64 1.51
CA ASP A 114 -3.43 5.18 2.82
C ASP A 114 -2.12 6.01 2.76
N VAL A 115 -1.32 5.85 1.69
CA VAL A 115 -0.07 6.61 1.48
C VAL A 115 -0.19 7.56 0.30
N GLU A 116 -0.69 7.07 -0.83
CA GLU A 116 -0.85 7.89 -2.04
C GLU A 116 -2.18 8.69 -2.06
N GLU A 117 -3.06 8.43 -1.10
CA GLU A 117 -4.36 9.12 -0.90
C GLU A 117 -5.27 9.14 -2.13
N LEU A 118 -5.19 8.09 -2.97
CA LEU A 118 -6.02 7.99 -4.16
C LEU A 118 -7.45 7.57 -3.84
N SER A 119 -8.40 8.01 -4.67
CA SER A 119 -9.78 7.56 -4.57
C SER A 119 -9.91 6.07 -4.92
N TYR A 120 -10.90 5.38 -4.34
CA TYR A 120 -11.12 3.96 -4.64
C TYR A 120 -11.38 3.67 -6.11
N ARG A 121 -11.89 4.64 -6.86
CA ARG A 121 -12.08 4.54 -8.31
C ARG A 121 -10.74 4.56 -9.04
N GLU A 122 -9.85 5.49 -8.72
CA GLU A 122 -8.50 5.54 -9.31
C GLU A 122 -7.70 4.29 -8.98
N ILE A 123 -7.82 3.78 -7.75
CA ILE A 123 -7.17 2.54 -7.33
C ILE A 123 -7.71 1.35 -8.14
N ALA A 124 -9.02 1.28 -8.37
CA ALA A 124 -9.63 0.25 -9.19
C ALA A 124 -9.09 0.28 -10.63
N ASP A 125 -8.94 1.47 -11.21
CA ASP A 125 -8.38 1.69 -12.54
C ASP A 125 -6.89 1.33 -12.62
N ILE A 126 -6.12 1.64 -11.57
CA ILE A 126 -4.70 1.29 -11.44
C ILE A 126 -4.50 -0.22 -11.32
N MET A 127 -5.30 -0.88 -10.49
CA MET A 127 -5.18 -2.31 -10.19
C MET A 127 -5.91 -3.20 -11.22
N GLY A 128 -6.67 -2.62 -12.15
CA GLY A 128 -7.44 -3.36 -13.15
C GLY A 128 -8.49 -4.30 -12.55
N CYS A 129 -9.15 -3.89 -11.45
CA CYS A 129 -10.13 -4.72 -10.74
C CYS A 129 -11.37 -3.92 -10.31
N PRO A 130 -12.51 -4.55 -10.02
CA PRO A 130 -13.70 -3.85 -9.55
C PRO A 130 -13.48 -3.07 -8.25
N ILE A 131 -14.20 -1.96 -8.06
CA ILE A 131 -14.11 -1.14 -6.83
C ILE A 131 -14.43 -1.93 -5.55
N GLY A 132 -15.35 -2.90 -5.62
CA GLY A 132 -15.65 -3.80 -4.51
C GLY A 132 -14.45 -4.70 -4.13
N THR A 133 -13.63 -5.08 -5.11
CA THR A 133 -12.39 -5.83 -4.86
C THR A 133 -11.38 -4.94 -4.12
N VAL A 134 -11.24 -3.67 -4.50
CA VAL A 134 -10.40 -2.69 -3.79
C VAL A 134 -10.82 -2.59 -2.32
N MET A 135 -12.12 -2.39 -2.05
CA MET A 135 -12.64 -2.32 -0.68
C MET A 135 -12.32 -3.60 0.12
N SER A 136 -12.52 -4.78 -0.49
CA SER A 136 -12.22 -6.06 0.17
C SER A 136 -10.73 -6.28 0.45
N ARG A 137 -9.85 -5.78 -0.44
CA ARG A 137 -8.39 -5.86 -0.30
C ARG A 137 -7.89 -4.88 0.76
N LEU A 138 -8.42 -3.65 0.78
CA LEU A 138 -8.14 -2.66 1.82
C LEU A 138 -8.56 -3.15 3.20
N HIS A 139 -9.78 -3.67 3.33
CA HIS A 139 -10.25 -4.21 4.60
C HIS A 139 -9.33 -5.31 5.14
N ARG A 140 -8.98 -6.29 4.28
CA ARG A 140 -8.08 -7.38 4.66
C ARG A 140 -6.66 -6.89 4.96
N GLY A 141 -6.11 -6.01 4.13
CA GLY A 141 -4.79 -5.41 4.30
C GLY A 141 -4.67 -4.63 5.60
N ARG A 142 -5.61 -3.72 5.86
CA ARG A 142 -5.64 -2.94 7.11
C ARG A 142 -5.79 -3.83 8.34
N ARG A 143 -6.60 -4.90 8.28
CA ARG A 143 -6.71 -5.86 9.39
C ARG A 143 -5.39 -6.58 9.65
N LEU A 144 -4.68 -6.99 8.59
CA LEU A 144 -3.38 -7.66 8.68
C LEU A 144 -2.27 -6.74 9.20
N LEU A 145 -2.30 -5.46 8.84
CA LEU A 145 -1.39 -4.45 9.38
C LEU A 145 -1.69 -4.16 10.84
N LYS A 146 -2.98 -3.98 11.18
CA LYS A 146 -3.41 -3.77 12.56
C LYS A 146 -2.93 -4.88 13.47
N SER A 147 -3.06 -6.15 13.07
CA SER A 147 -2.58 -7.27 13.90
C SER A 147 -1.06 -7.29 14.08
N ARG A 148 -0.29 -6.82 13.08
CA ARG A 148 1.18 -6.83 13.14
C ARG A 148 1.75 -5.65 13.90
N LEU A 149 1.12 -4.49 13.78
CA LEU A 149 1.57 -3.24 14.38
C LEU A 149 0.91 -2.99 15.75
N TYR A 150 0.12 -3.93 16.28
CA TYR A 150 -0.65 -3.71 17.50
C TYR A 150 0.25 -3.49 18.72
N GLU A 151 1.20 -4.39 18.98
CA GLU A 151 2.16 -4.27 20.09
C GLU A 151 2.98 -2.98 19.97
N HIS A 152 3.49 -2.70 18.78
CA HIS A 152 4.22 -1.47 18.50
C HIS A 152 3.38 -0.21 18.75
N ALA A 153 2.09 -0.23 18.40
CA ALA A 153 1.19 0.89 18.62
C ALA A 153 0.80 1.04 20.11
N LEU A 154 0.87 -0.02 20.93
CA LEU A 154 0.75 0.05 22.39
C LEU A 154 1.99 0.69 23.00
N ASP A 155 3.19 0.29 22.59
CA ASP A 155 4.46 0.83 23.07
C ASP A 155 4.57 2.34 22.80
N MET A 156 4.02 2.80 21.68
CA MET A 156 3.95 4.23 21.33
C MET A 156 2.76 4.97 21.97
N GLY A 157 1.87 4.29 22.69
CA GLY A 157 0.67 4.90 23.26
C GLY A 157 -0.35 5.40 22.22
N ILE A 158 -0.26 4.95 20.97
CA ILE A 158 -1.23 5.27 19.90
C ILE A 158 -2.57 4.59 20.18
N VAL A 159 -2.53 3.38 20.74
CA VAL A 159 -3.70 2.64 21.21
C VAL A 159 -3.59 2.39 22.71
N SER A 160 -4.71 2.50 23.40
CA SER A 160 -4.84 2.03 24.78
C SER A 160 -5.27 0.55 24.78
N PRO A 161 -4.79 -0.28 25.73
CA PRO A 161 -5.24 -1.66 25.89
C PRO A 161 -6.77 -1.78 25.99
N GLU A 162 -7.44 -0.77 26.56
CA GLU A 162 -8.91 -0.72 26.69
C GLU A 162 -9.63 -0.55 25.34
N SER A 163 -8.99 0.07 24.35
CA SER A 163 -9.55 0.28 23.01
C SER A 163 -9.66 -1.02 22.19
N ALA A 164 -8.90 -2.07 22.55
CA ALA A 164 -8.96 -3.37 21.87
C ALA A 164 -10.14 -4.24 22.32
N VAL A 165 -10.67 -4.04 23.52
CA VAL A 165 -11.82 -4.79 24.04
C VAL A 165 -13.14 -4.36 23.38
N GLY A 166 -13.22 -3.13 22.86
CA GLY A 166 -14.42 -2.57 22.22
C GLY A 166 -14.63 -2.92 20.74
N GLN A 167 -13.73 -3.68 20.09
CA GLN A 167 -13.82 -4.02 18.66
C GLN A 167 -13.91 -5.53 18.37
N ARG A 168 -14.55 -6.30 19.27
CA ARG A 168 -15.30 -7.46 18.78
C ARG A 168 -16.52 -6.90 18.04
N GLU A 169 -16.34 -6.54 16.77
CA GLU A 169 -17.47 -6.24 15.90
C GLU A 169 -18.42 -7.44 15.97
N GLU A 170 -19.55 -7.26 16.66
CA GLU A 170 -20.65 -8.19 16.57
C GLU A 170 -20.96 -8.37 15.09
N PRO A 171 -21.01 -9.61 14.57
CA PRO A 171 -21.26 -9.83 13.16
C PRO A 171 -22.57 -9.14 12.78
N VAL A 172 -22.50 -8.21 11.82
CA VAL A 172 -23.66 -7.46 11.34
C VAL A 172 -24.80 -8.43 11.05
N SER A 173 -25.88 -8.31 11.82
CA SER A 173 -27.02 -9.21 11.74
C SER A 173 -27.62 -9.16 10.34
N LEU A 174 -27.44 -10.25 9.57
CA LEU A 174 -28.00 -10.41 8.23
C LEU A 174 -29.54 -10.36 8.25
N ALA A 175 -30.16 -10.71 9.39
CA ALA A 175 -31.60 -10.58 9.59
C ALA A 175 -32.04 -9.11 9.64
N ALA A 176 -31.29 -8.25 10.34
CA ALA A 176 -31.55 -6.82 10.41
C ALA A 176 -31.34 -6.12 9.06
N TYR A 177 -30.32 -6.52 8.30
CA TYR A 177 -30.08 -6.00 6.94
C TYR A 177 -31.20 -6.38 5.96
N ARG A 178 -31.69 -7.63 6.02
CA ARG A 178 -32.78 -8.11 5.16
C ARG A 178 -34.12 -7.47 5.49
N ALA A 179 -34.42 -7.24 6.77
CA ALA A 179 -35.64 -6.53 7.19
C ALA A 179 -35.69 -5.09 6.65
N LYS A 180 -34.54 -4.39 6.67
CA LYS A 180 -34.42 -3.01 6.18
C LYS A 180 -34.56 -2.91 4.65
N LYS A 181 -34.17 -3.94 3.90
CA LYS A 181 -34.28 -4.00 2.43
C LYS A 181 -35.65 -4.50 1.93
N GLY A 182 -36.39 -5.25 2.76
CA GLY A 182 -37.75 -5.69 2.46
C GLY A 182 -38.83 -4.63 2.67
N ALA A 183 -38.59 -3.64 3.54
CA ALA A 183 -39.53 -2.56 3.85
C ALA A 183 -39.51 -1.38 2.86
N ALA A 184 -38.64 -1.42 1.84
CA ALA A 184 -38.48 -0.38 0.82
C ALA A 184 -38.99 -0.82 -0.57
N ARG A 185 -39.93 -1.77 -0.61
CA ARG A 185 -40.68 -2.16 -1.81
C ARG A 185 -42.15 -1.85 -1.65
#